data_AF-A0A1J3J1S0-F1
#
_entry.id   AF-A0A1J3J1S0-F1
#
_cell.length_a   1.000
_cell.length_b   1.000
_cell.length_c   1.000
_cell.angle_alpha   90.00
_cell.angle_beta   90.00
_cell.angle_gamma   90.00
#
_symmetry.space_group_name_H-M   'P 1'
#
loop_
_entity.id
_entity.type
_entity.pdbx_description
1 polymer ?
#
loop_
_entity_poly.entity_id
_entity_poly.type
_entity_poly.pdbx_seq_one_letter_code
_entity_poly.pdbx_strand_id
1 'polypeptide(L)'
;KGKPIRLTADLSAETLQARREWGPIFNILKEKNFQPRISYPAKLSFISEGEIKYFTDKQMLRDFVTTRPALKELLKEALNMER
;
A
#
# COMPACT_ATOMS: atom_id res chain seq x y z
N LYS A 1 -0.44 -28.34 20.75
CA LYS A 1 -0.38 -27.50 19.52
C LYS A 1 -1.20 -26.24 19.78
N GLY A 2 -0.56 -25.18 20.30
CA GLY A 2 -1.24 -23.94 20.68
C GLY A 2 -1.73 -23.17 19.46
N LYS A 3 -2.95 -22.64 19.54
CA LYS A 3 -3.48 -21.73 18.50
C LYS A 3 -2.54 -20.51 18.42
N PRO A 4 -2.12 -20.07 17.22
CA PRO A 4 -1.31 -18.86 17.11
C PRO A 4 -2.11 -17.68 17.66
N ILE A 5 -1.60 -17.09 18.76
CA ILE A 5 -2.19 -15.91 19.39
C ILE A 5 -1.95 -14.72 18.46
N ARG A 6 -3.02 -14.16 17.91
CA ARG A 6 -2.97 -12.96 17.09
C ARG A 6 -3.04 -11.76 18.04
N LEU A 7 -1.88 -11.20 18.39
CA LEU A 7 -1.79 -9.89 19.04
C LEU A 7 -2.11 -8.82 18.00
N THR A 8 -3.41 -8.56 17.79
CA THR A 8 -3.85 -7.36 17.08
C THR A 8 -3.73 -6.22 18.08
N ALA A 9 -2.70 -5.37 17.95
CA ALA A 9 -2.69 -4.08 18.63
C ALA A 9 -4.03 -3.38 18.33
N ASP A 10 -4.63 -2.71 19.31
CA ASP A 10 -5.90 -2.01 19.14
C ASP A 10 -5.77 -0.97 18.02
N LEU A 11 -6.17 -1.37 16.80
CA LEU A 11 -6.09 -0.53 15.61
C LEU A 11 -7.40 0.24 15.58
N SER A 12 -7.33 1.57 15.74
CA SER A 12 -8.48 2.46 15.51
C SER A 12 -9.16 2.12 14.18
N ALA A 13 -10.48 2.31 14.11
CA ALA A 13 -11.28 2.08 12.90
C ALA A 13 -10.68 2.77 11.66
N GLU A 14 -10.10 3.95 11.84
CA GLU A 14 -9.39 4.70 10.79
C GLU A 14 -8.15 3.96 10.27
N THR A 15 -7.37 3.35 11.18
CA THR A 15 -6.19 2.57 10.81
C THR A 15 -6.57 1.28 10.09
N LEU A 16 -7.66 0.64 10.51
CA LEU A 16 -8.16 -0.56 9.86
C LEU A 16 -8.70 -0.24 8.46
N GLN A 17 -9.39 0.89 8.31
CA GLN A 17 -9.88 1.36 7.02
C GLN A 17 -8.74 1.67 6.05
N ALA A 18 -7.74 2.45 6.47
CA ALA A 18 -6.56 2.75 5.65
C ALA A 18 -5.82 1.48 5.21
N ARG A 19 -5.72 0.46 6.07
CA ARG A 19 -5.14 -0.85 5.69
C ARG A 19 -5.97 -1.60 4.64
N ARG A 20 -7.31 -1.49 4.67
CA ARG A 20 -8.18 -2.07 3.63
C ARG A 20 -7.95 -1.39 2.30
N GLU A 21 -7.79 -0.07 2.30
CA GLU A 21 -7.48 0.70 1.08
C GLU A 21 -6.14 0.29 0.47
N TRP A 22 -5.16 -0.08 1.30
CA TRP A 22 -3.88 -0.63 0.82
C TRP A 22 -3.99 -2.03 0.21
N GLY A 23 -5.06 -2.79 0.44
CA GLY A 23 -5.18 -4.19 0.02
C GLY A 23 -4.94 -4.44 -1.48
N PRO A 24 -5.71 -3.80 -2.38
CA PRO A 24 -5.54 -3.96 -3.83
C PRO A 24 -4.16 -3.49 -4.32
N ILE A 25 -3.67 -2.36 -3.79
CA ILE A 25 -2.38 -1.76 -4.15
C ILE A 25 -1.23 -2.71 -3.75
N PHE A 26 -1.28 -3.26 -2.54
CA PHE A 26 -0.29 -4.18 -2.02
C PHE A 26 -0.18 -5.44 -2.89
N ASN A 27 -1.30 -6.00 -3.34
CA ASN A 27 -1.30 -7.19 -4.20
C ASN A 27 -0.61 -6.92 -5.55
N ILE A 28 -0.92 -5.80 -6.20
CA ILE A 28 -0.31 -5.43 -7.48
C ILE A 28 1.20 -5.22 -7.32
N LEU A 29 1.62 -4.48 -6.29
CA LEU A 29 3.05 -4.25 -6.01
C LEU A 29 3.78 -5.56 -5.67
N LYS A 30 3.11 -6.50 -5.01
CA LYS A 30 3.68 -7.81 -4.68
C LYS A 30 3.87 -8.65 -5.93
N GLU A 31 2.89 -8.66 -6.83
CA GLU A 31 2.95 -9.40 -8.10
C GLU A 31 4.10 -8.89 -9.00
N LYS A 32 4.36 -7.58 -8.97
CA LYS A 32 5.45 -6.95 -9.73
C LYS A 32 6.79 -6.89 -8.97
N ASN A 33 6.94 -7.61 -7.87
CA ASN A 33 8.19 -7.72 -7.10
C ASN A 33 8.74 -6.40 -6.51
N PHE A 34 7.88 -5.41 -6.24
CA PHE A 34 8.28 -4.14 -5.60
C PHE A 34 8.60 -4.25 -4.10
N GLN A 35 8.54 -5.47 -3.54
CA GLN A 35 8.76 -5.76 -2.13
C GLN A 35 7.92 -4.85 -1.20
N PRO A 36 6.58 -4.79 -1.39
CA PRO A 36 5.75 -3.90 -0.60
C PRO A 36 5.70 -4.35 0.87
N ARG A 37 5.64 -3.37 1.77
CA ARG A 37 5.54 -3.57 3.22
C ARG A 37 4.57 -2.57 3.82
N ILE A 38 3.64 -3.06 4.63
CA ILE A 38 2.71 -2.23 5.41
C ILE A 38 3.26 -2.10 6.83
N SER A 39 3.63 -0.88 7.20
CA SER A 39 4.14 -0.52 8.52
C SER A 39 3.04 0.12 9.37
N TYR A 40 3.21 0.08 10.70
CA TYR A 40 2.27 0.68 11.64
C TYR A 40 2.27 2.22 11.54
N PRO A 41 1.12 2.90 11.67
CA PRO A 41 -0.24 2.36 11.83
C PRO A 41 -0.83 1.80 10.52
N ALA A 42 -0.72 2.54 9.42
CA ALA A 42 -1.17 2.15 8.08
C ALA A 42 -0.31 2.80 6.98
N LYS A 43 1.02 2.70 7.08
CA LYS A 43 1.95 3.25 6.07
C LYS A 43 2.29 2.16 5.05
N LEU A 44 2.08 2.41 3.77
CA LEU A 44 2.58 1.55 2.71
C LEU A 44 4.01 1.97 2.34
N SER A 45 4.89 1.01 2.11
CA SER A 45 6.22 1.26 1.58
C SER A 45 6.56 0.24 0.52
N PHE A 46 7.34 0.62 -0.49
CA PHE A 46 7.85 -0.29 -1.51
C PHE A 46 9.12 0.29 -2.15
N ILE A 47 9.88 -0.56 -2.83
CA ILE A 47 11.14 -0.17 -3.47
C ILE A 47 10.84 0.33 -4.87
N SER A 48 10.99 1.62 -5.15
CA SER A 48 10.90 2.18 -6.50
C SER A 48 12.28 2.69 -6.93
N GLU A 49 12.76 2.32 -8.11
CA GLU A 49 14.04 2.81 -8.65
C GLU A 49 15.23 2.66 -7.68
N GLY A 50 15.24 1.59 -6.88
CA GLY A 50 16.30 1.33 -5.89
C GLY A 50 16.14 2.06 -4.56
N GLU A 51 15.14 2.92 -4.40
CA GLU A 51 14.85 3.62 -3.16
C GLU A 51 13.56 3.13 -2.49
N ILE A 52 13.57 3.01 -1.17
CA ILE A 52 12.35 2.72 -0.41
C ILE A 52 11.53 4.01 -0.31
N LYS A 53 10.31 4.00 -0.86
CA LYS A 53 9.35 5.10 -0.72
C LYS A 53 8.28 4.74 0.30
N TYR A 54 7.81 5.73 1.05
CA TYR A 54 6.82 5.58 2.10
C TYR A 54 5.60 6.45 1.81
N PHE A 55 4.42 5.89 2.02
CA PHE A 55 3.13 6.52 1.75
C PHE A 55 2.23 6.34 2.97
N THR A 56 1.76 7.44 3.53
CA THR A 56 0.83 7.42 4.67
C THR A 56 -0.63 7.40 4.24
N ASP A 57 -0.93 7.90 3.04
CA ASP A 57 -2.26 8.00 2.47
C ASP A 57 -2.26 7.72 0.96
N LYS A 58 -3.42 7.36 0.42
CA LYS A 58 -3.63 7.08 -1.00
C LYS A 58 -3.35 8.30 -1.90
N GLN A 59 -3.64 9.53 -1.45
CA GLN A 59 -3.37 10.74 -2.23
C GLN A 59 -1.88 10.96 -2.48
N MET A 60 -1.02 10.71 -1.48
CA MET A 60 0.43 10.79 -1.68
C MET A 60 0.92 9.78 -2.72
N LEU A 61 0.35 8.57 -2.71
CA LEU A 61 0.66 7.58 -3.76
C LEU A 61 0.18 8.08 -5.13
N ARG A 62 -1.00 8.69 -5.22
CA ARG A 62 -1.52 9.26 -6.47
C ARG A 62 -0.58 10.34 -7.03
N ASP A 63 -0.15 11.28 -6.20
CA ASP A 63 0.78 12.35 -6.58
C ASP A 63 2.15 11.79 -7.02
N PHE A 64 2.61 10.73 -6.36
CA PHE A 64 3.86 10.08 -6.74
C PHE A 64 3.76 9.37 -8.11
N VAL A 65 2.65 8.68 -8.39
CA VAL A 65 2.50 7.98 -9.67
C VAL A 65 2.16 8.92 -10.83
N THR A 66 1.63 10.13 -10.60
CA THR A 66 1.31 11.07 -11.70
C THR A 66 2.54 11.46 -12.50
N THR A 67 3.70 11.56 -11.85
CA THR A 67 5.00 11.85 -12.48
C THR A 67 5.65 10.64 -13.15
N ARG A 68 5.10 9.43 -12.94
CA ARG A 68 5.72 8.15 -13.33
C ARG A 68 4.76 7.30 -14.17
N PRO A 69 4.80 7.39 -15.51
CA PRO A 69 3.81 6.75 -16.37
C PRO A 69 3.72 5.23 -16.16
N ALA A 70 4.84 4.53 -15.98
CA ALA A 70 4.84 3.09 -15.74
C ALA A 70 4.11 2.69 -14.43
N LEU A 71 4.30 3.46 -13.35
CA LEU A 71 3.60 3.20 -12.09
C LEU A 71 2.14 3.65 -12.15
N LYS A 72 1.85 4.73 -12.89
CA LYS A 72 0.48 5.19 -13.15
C LYS A 72 -0.33 4.11 -13.83
N GLU A 73 0.20 3.52 -14.90
CA GLU A 73 -0.49 2.44 -15.62
C GLU A 73 -0.65 1.18 -14.78
N LEU A 74 0.36 0.84 -13.97
CA LEU A 74 0.30 -0.32 -13.11
C LEU A 74 -0.76 -0.19 -12.00
N LEU A 75 -0.91 1.02 -11.44
CA LEU A 75 -1.76 1.28 -10.29
C LEU A 75 -3.09 1.96 -10.64
N LYS A 76 -3.39 2.21 -11.93
CA LYS A 76 -4.61 2.91 -12.37
C LYS A 76 -5.90 2.25 -11.88
N GLU A 77 -5.95 0.91 -11.94
CA GLU A 77 -7.10 0.11 -11.49
C GLU A 77 -7.25 0.17 -9.97
N ALA A 78 -6.15 -0.03 -9.22
CA ALA A 78 -6.14 0.03 -7.76
C ALA A 78 -6.48 1.42 -7.21
N LEU A 79 -6.05 2.46 -7.94
CA LEU A 79 -6.27 3.84 -7.58
C LEU A 79 -7.63 4.37 -8.05
N ASN A 80 -8.44 3.58 -8.78
CA ASN A 80 -9.70 4.03 -9.39
C ASN A 80 -9.52 5.38 -10.12
N MET A 81 -8.47 5.51 -10.94
CA MET A 81 -8.18 6.75 -11.69
C MET A 81 -9.02 6.90 -12.97
N GLU A 82 -9.79 5.87 -13.34
CA GLU A 82 -10.59 5.82 -14.57
C GLU A 82 -12.08 6.17 -14.35
N ARG A 83 -12.44 6.70 -13.17
CA ARG A 83 -13.81 7.08 -12.82
C ARG A 83 -13.95 8.55 -12.46
#